data_AF-A0A2S6CZJ4-F1
#
_entry.id   AF-A0A2S6CZJ4-F1
#
_cell.length_a   1.000
_cell.length_b   1.000
_cell.length_c   1.000
_cell.angle_alpha   90.00
_cell.angle_beta   90.00
_cell.angle_gamma   90.00
#
_symmetry.space_group_name_H-M   'P 1'
#
loop_
_entity.id
_entity.type
_entity.pdbx_description
1 polymer ?
#
loop_
_entity_poly.entity_id
_entity_poly.type
_entity_poly.pdbx_seq_one_letter_code
_entity_poly.pdbx_strand_id
1 'polypeptide(L)'
;MVYSFTFPQEMINSIQERIEVLERCLNDANPQDEAVADMIELSNSRQVSLSQLTEEFRQFREKFLRSIKLCEIFIEKGTQGQVVPLAFVRYNFLEKEIVEKYWDFFIRVFKIETIKKQTIQWIDIYQLTKNEDEFGGDKTVEKYVLYILLETQKHLLQTLIKASLRVNALTEEEINAFNLGDITPQESEAMLISLASTKKWDYVYRKLA
;
A
#
# COMPACT_ATOMS: atom_id res chain seq x y z
N MET A 1 28.26 -33.17 31.53
CA MET A 1 26.87 -33.40 31.10
C MET A 1 26.73 -32.88 29.68
N VAL A 2 26.59 -33.78 28.71
CA VAL A 2 26.33 -33.41 27.32
C VAL A 2 24.83 -33.18 27.21
N TYR A 3 24.40 -31.93 27.05
CA TYR A 3 23.00 -31.65 26.73
C TYR A 3 22.75 -32.15 25.31
N SER A 4 22.10 -33.30 25.16
CA SER A 4 21.56 -33.69 23.86
C SER A 4 20.31 -32.86 23.60
N PHE A 5 20.41 -31.86 22.73
CA PHE A 5 19.25 -31.19 22.17
C PHE A 5 18.62 -32.14 21.16
N THR A 6 17.62 -32.91 21.59
CA THR A 6 16.72 -33.63 20.69
C THR A 6 15.54 -32.74 20.36
N PHE A 7 15.33 -32.49 19.06
CA PHE A 7 14.15 -31.76 18.60
C PHE A 7 12.88 -32.59 18.87
N PRO A 8 11.74 -31.96 19.21
CA PRO A 8 10.45 -32.64 19.28
C PRO A 8 10.13 -33.33 17.93
N GLN A 9 9.53 -34.53 17.97
CA GLN A 9 9.19 -35.29 16.76
C GLN A 9 8.30 -34.49 15.80
N GLU A 10 7.40 -33.67 16.32
CA GLU A 10 6.56 -32.77 15.54
C GLU A 10 7.37 -31.76 14.71
N MET A 11 8.47 -31.25 15.28
CA MET A 11 9.37 -30.33 14.58
C MET A 11 10.17 -31.06 13.49
N ILE A 12 10.61 -32.28 13.77
CA ILE A 12 11.30 -33.13 12.78
C ILE A 12 10.38 -33.43 11.60
N ASN A 13 9.15 -33.88 11.87
CA ASN A 13 8.15 -34.17 10.83
C ASN A 13 7.86 -32.93 9.98
N SER A 14 7.68 -31.76 10.61
CA SER A 14 7.44 -30.51 9.87
C SER A 14 8.61 -30.10 8.97
N ILE A 15 9.85 -30.37 9.38
CA ILE A 15 11.03 -30.11 8.55
C ILE A 15 11.08 -31.10 7.37
N GLN A 16 10.82 -32.38 7.63
CA GLN A 16 10.80 -33.42 6.60
C GLN A 16 9.76 -33.13 5.52
N GLU A 17 8.52 -32.79 5.90
CA GLU A 17 7.46 -32.42 4.96
C GLU A 17 7.87 -31.25 4.05
N ARG A 18 8.55 -30.24 4.59
CA ARG A 18 9.04 -29.09 3.79
C ARG A 18 10.15 -29.51 2.83
N ILE A 19 11.07 -30.37 3.26
CA ILE A 19 12.14 -30.89 2.41
C ILE A 19 11.54 -31.68 1.25
N GLU A 20 10.57 -32.55 1.52
CA GLU A 20 9.92 -33.36 0.49
C GLU A 20 9.22 -32.49 -0.57
N VAL A 21 8.56 -31.39 -0.18
CA VAL A 21 7.97 -30.43 -1.14
C VAL A 21 9.05 -29.82 -2.04
N LEU A 22 10.17 -29.38 -1.45
CA LEU A 22 11.27 -28.77 -2.19
C LEU A 22 11.96 -29.79 -3.12
N GLU A 23 12.10 -31.05 -2.68
CA GLU A 23 12.64 -32.14 -3.50
C GLU A 23 11.74 -32.47 -4.68
N ARG A 24 10.40 -32.44 -4.50
CA ARG A 24 9.45 -32.59 -5.62
C ARG A 24 9.58 -31.46 -6.63
N CYS A 25 9.76 -30.22 -6.16
CA CYS A 25 9.98 -29.07 -7.05
C CYS A 25 11.23 -29.24 -7.93
N LEU A 26 12.24 -29.99 -7.47
CA LEU A 26 13.48 -30.22 -8.24
C LEU A 26 13.35 -31.35 -9.28
N ASN A 27 12.39 -32.26 -9.13
CA ASN A 27 12.36 -33.51 -9.91
C ASN A 27 11.13 -33.70 -10.80
N ASP A 28 9.98 -33.08 -10.49
CA ASP A 28 8.78 -33.01 -11.35
C ASP A 28 7.73 -32.08 -10.70
N ALA A 29 7.94 -30.76 -10.78
CA ALA A 29 7.10 -29.81 -10.08
C ALA A 29 5.70 -29.73 -10.69
N ASN A 30 4.66 -29.94 -9.88
CA ASN A 30 3.32 -29.47 -10.23
C ASN A 30 3.14 -28.02 -9.70
N PRO A 31 2.15 -27.27 -10.23
CA PRO A 31 1.93 -25.88 -9.81
C PRO A 31 1.66 -25.68 -8.31
N GLN A 32 1.17 -26.71 -7.62
CA GLN A 32 0.88 -26.64 -6.19
C GLN A 32 2.15 -26.81 -5.34
N ASP A 33 3.08 -27.66 -5.76
CA ASP A 33 4.39 -27.78 -5.11
C ASP A 33 5.18 -26.46 -5.24
N GLU A 34 5.15 -25.81 -6.41
CA GLU A 34 5.78 -24.49 -6.61
C GLU A 34 5.18 -23.41 -5.71
N ALA A 35 3.85 -23.36 -5.61
CA ALA A 35 3.17 -22.38 -4.75
C ALA A 35 3.50 -22.58 -3.26
N VAL A 36 3.66 -23.83 -2.81
CA VAL A 36 4.06 -24.12 -1.43
C VAL A 36 5.53 -23.79 -1.20
N ALA A 37 6.41 -24.10 -2.15
CA ALA A 37 7.83 -23.74 -2.08
C ALA A 37 8.03 -22.22 -1.98
N ASP A 38 7.28 -21.42 -2.75
CA ASP A 38 7.28 -19.95 -2.68
C ASP A 38 6.89 -19.44 -1.29
N MET A 39 5.87 -20.04 -0.67
CA MET A 39 5.43 -19.67 0.68
C MET A 39 6.46 -20.08 1.74
N ILE A 40 7.13 -21.23 1.57
CA ILE A 40 8.22 -21.66 2.45
C ILE A 40 9.39 -20.68 2.35
N GLU A 41 9.82 -20.35 1.14
CA GLU A 41 10.90 -19.39 0.88
C GLU A 41 10.59 -18.04 1.52
N LEU A 42 9.37 -17.52 1.31
CA LEU A 42 8.95 -16.25 1.89
C LEU A 42 8.92 -16.30 3.42
N SER A 43 8.42 -17.38 4.02
CA SER A 43 8.39 -17.55 5.48
C SER A 43 9.81 -17.54 6.06
N ASN A 44 10.75 -18.20 5.40
CA ASN A 44 12.15 -18.27 5.80
C ASN A 44 12.82 -16.89 5.66
N SER A 45 12.57 -16.18 4.55
CA SER A 45 13.13 -14.83 4.32
C SER A 45 12.69 -13.81 5.37
N ARG A 46 11.44 -13.93 5.84
CA ARG A 46 10.85 -13.10 6.89
C ARG A 46 11.14 -13.60 8.31
N GLN A 47 11.73 -14.80 8.44
CA GLN A 47 11.96 -15.46 9.73
C GLN A 47 10.67 -15.64 10.55
N VAL A 48 9.56 -15.95 9.87
CA VAL A 48 8.25 -16.21 10.49
C VAL A 48 7.81 -17.64 10.24
N SER A 49 6.89 -18.15 11.06
CA SER A 49 6.29 -19.45 10.79
C SER A 49 5.38 -19.38 9.55
N LEU A 50 5.19 -20.52 8.89
CA LEU A 50 4.24 -20.61 7.77
C LEU A 50 2.80 -20.26 8.19
N SER A 51 2.42 -20.60 9.43
CA SER A 51 1.12 -20.23 10.00
C SER A 51 0.98 -18.72 10.19
N GLN A 52 2.02 -18.04 10.68
CA GLN A 52 2.05 -16.58 10.78
C GLN A 52 1.95 -15.95 9.39
N LEU A 53 2.73 -16.43 8.43
CA LEU A 53 2.69 -15.92 7.05
C LEU A 53 1.31 -16.09 6.41
N THR A 54 0.64 -17.22 6.65
CA THR A 54 -0.72 -17.49 6.15
C THR A 54 -1.74 -16.50 6.71
N GLU A 55 -1.65 -16.20 8.01
CA GLU A 55 -2.51 -15.21 8.65
C GLU A 55 -2.24 -13.79 8.16
N GLU A 56 -0.97 -13.42 7.97
CA GLU A 56 -0.60 -12.13 7.38
C GLU A 56 -1.12 -12.00 5.94
N PHE A 57 -1.06 -13.07 5.14
CA PHE A 57 -1.60 -13.08 3.78
C PHE A 57 -3.13 -12.93 3.78
N ARG A 58 -3.84 -13.54 4.73
CA ARG A 58 -5.29 -13.35 4.91
C ARG A 58 -5.61 -11.88 5.20
N GLN A 59 -4.87 -11.25 6.10
CA GLN A 59 -5.04 -9.84 6.43
C GLN A 59 -4.75 -8.91 5.24
N PHE A 60 -3.68 -9.21 4.49
CA PHE A 60 -3.37 -8.51 3.23
C PHE A 60 -4.56 -8.58 2.25
N ARG A 61 -5.09 -9.78 2.01
CA ARG A 61 -6.23 -10.00 1.11
C ARG A 61 -7.47 -9.21 1.57
N GLU A 62 -7.76 -9.21 2.87
CA GLU A 62 -8.90 -8.45 3.42
C GLU A 62 -8.74 -6.94 3.21
N LYS A 63 -7.53 -6.41 3.46
CA LYS A 63 -7.22 -4.99 3.23
C LYS A 63 -7.30 -4.63 1.75
N PHE A 64 -6.76 -5.46 0.87
CA PHE A 64 -6.80 -5.27 -0.58
C PHE A 64 -8.24 -5.27 -1.12
N LEU A 65 -9.07 -6.23 -0.70
CA LEU A 65 -10.49 -6.24 -1.10
C LEU A 65 -11.24 -5.01 -0.58
N ARG A 66 -10.88 -4.51 0.61
CA ARG A 66 -11.45 -3.28 1.15
C ARG A 66 -10.99 -2.06 0.37
N SER A 67 -9.74 -2.01 -0.11
CA SER A 67 -9.24 -0.89 -0.90
C SER A 67 -9.91 -0.81 -2.27
N ILE A 68 -10.13 -1.96 -2.93
CA ILE A 68 -10.93 -2.05 -4.17
C ILE A 68 -12.32 -1.44 -3.95
N LYS A 69 -13.04 -1.82 -2.89
CA LYS A 69 -14.37 -1.28 -2.60
C LYS A 69 -14.36 0.24 -2.39
N LEU A 70 -13.34 0.77 -1.71
CA LEU A 70 -13.21 2.22 -1.53
C LEU A 70 -12.91 2.94 -2.84
N CYS A 71 -12.09 2.34 -3.71
CA CYS A 71 -11.79 2.84 -5.04
C CYS A 71 -13.03 2.85 -5.94
N GLU A 72 -13.82 1.78 -5.93
CA GLU A 72 -15.11 1.69 -6.65
C GLU A 72 -16.07 2.81 -6.21
N ILE A 73 -16.22 3.04 -4.91
CA ILE A 73 -17.04 4.13 -4.37
C ILE A 73 -16.52 5.49 -4.87
N PHE A 74 -15.20 5.70 -4.86
CA PHE A 74 -14.59 6.94 -5.34
C PHE A 74 -14.85 7.17 -6.83
N ILE A 75 -14.67 6.15 -7.67
CA ILE A 75 -14.93 6.22 -9.11
C ILE A 75 -16.42 6.49 -9.37
N GLU A 76 -17.31 5.71 -8.76
CA GLU A 76 -18.76 5.87 -8.94
C GLU A 76 -19.21 7.28 -8.56
N LYS A 77 -18.77 7.78 -7.41
CA LYS A 77 -19.14 9.11 -6.93
C LYS A 77 -18.50 10.22 -7.77
N GLY A 78 -17.26 10.03 -8.21
CA GLY A 78 -16.57 10.93 -9.12
C GLY A 78 -17.31 11.07 -10.46
N THR A 79 -17.80 9.98 -11.04
CA THR A 79 -18.61 10.02 -12.27
C THR A 79 -19.95 10.76 -12.10
N GLN A 80 -20.47 10.84 -10.87
CA GLN A 80 -21.66 11.61 -10.51
C GLN A 80 -21.33 13.08 -10.18
N GLY A 81 -20.07 13.52 -10.37
CA GLY A 81 -19.61 14.87 -10.01
C GLY A 81 -19.50 15.10 -8.49
N GLN A 82 -19.50 14.03 -7.68
CA GLN A 82 -19.41 14.11 -6.23
C GLN A 82 -17.99 13.82 -5.77
N VAL A 83 -17.36 14.80 -5.10
CA VAL A 83 -16.10 14.55 -4.40
C VAL A 83 -16.40 13.91 -3.05
N VAL A 84 -15.69 12.83 -2.72
CA VAL A 84 -15.83 12.12 -1.43
C VAL A 84 -14.48 12.09 -0.71
N PRO A 85 -14.07 13.22 -0.10
CA PRO A 85 -12.72 13.35 0.48
C PRO A 85 -12.43 12.28 1.53
N LEU A 86 -13.41 11.91 2.35
CA LEU A 86 -13.24 10.89 3.37
C LEU A 86 -12.96 9.50 2.78
N ALA A 87 -13.61 9.15 1.66
CA ALA A 87 -13.34 7.88 0.97
C ALA A 87 -11.95 7.90 0.36
N PHE A 88 -11.55 9.02 -0.25
CA PHE A 88 -10.22 9.23 -0.81
C PHE A 88 -9.12 9.10 0.26
N VAL A 89 -9.26 9.79 1.39
CA VAL A 89 -8.33 9.69 2.55
C VAL A 89 -8.20 8.25 2.99
N ARG A 90 -9.31 7.57 3.27
CA ARG A 90 -9.31 6.18 3.74
C ARG A 90 -8.70 5.20 2.74
N TYR A 91 -8.95 5.41 1.46
CA TYR A 91 -8.39 4.59 0.39
C TYR A 91 -6.87 4.73 0.34
N ASN A 92 -6.35 5.96 0.30
CA ASN A 92 -4.91 6.22 0.23
C ASN A 92 -4.15 5.71 1.46
N PHE A 93 -4.70 5.87 2.67
CA PHE A 93 -4.07 5.34 3.88
C PHE A 93 -4.12 3.80 3.94
N LEU A 94 -5.15 3.18 3.40
CA LEU A 94 -5.22 1.72 3.28
C LEU A 94 -4.21 1.18 2.27
N GLU A 95 -4.08 1.82 1.10
CA GLU A 95 -3.03 1.50 0.11
C GLU A 95 -1.63 1.71 0.69
N LYS A 96 -1.41 2.80 1.42
CA LYS A 96 -0.16 3.05 2.16
C LYS A 96 0.16 1.91 3.11
N GLU A 97 -0.78 1.48 3.94
CA GLU A 97 -0.58 0.36 4.86
C GLU A 97 -0.29 -0.95 4.10
N ILE A 98 -0.99 -1.19 3.00
CA ILE A 98 -0.78 -2.37 2.15
C ILE A 98 0.67 -2.41 1.65
N VAL A 99 1.14 -1.29 1.08
CA VAL A 99 2.50 -1.20 0.53
C VAL A 99 3.55 -1.25 1.65
N GLU A 100 3.38 -0.55 2.77
CA GLU A 100 4.38 -0.55 3.85
C GLU A 100 4.58 -1.94 4.48
N LYS A 101 3.50 -2.67 4.76
CA LYS A 101 3.55 -3.94 5.50
C LYS A 101 3.63 -5.18 4.61
N TYR A 102 3.07 -5.11 3.41
CA TYR A 102 2.83 -6.27 2.56
C TYR A 102 3.39 -6.12 1.14
N TRP A 103 4.41 -5.27 0.94
CA TRP A 103 5.02 -5.02 -0.38
C TRP A 103 5.47 -6.29 -1.11
N ASP A 104 5.98 -7.30 -0.41
CA ASP A 104 6.45 -8.56 -0.99
C ASP A 104 5.31 -9.49 -1.42
N PHE A 105 4.22 -9.58 -0.65
CA PHE A 105 2.98 -10.22 -1.10
C PHE A 105 2.44 -9.48 -2.32
N PHE A 106 2.43 -8.15 -2.27
CA PHE A 106 2.00 -7.31 -3.37
C PHE A 106 2.81 -7.59 -4.65
N ILE A 107 4.14 -7.67 -4.57
CA ILE A 107 5.00 -7.99 -5.72
C ILE A 107 4.82 -9.42 -6.18
N ARG A 108 4.70 -10.40 -5.27
CA ARG A 108 4.52 -11.79 -5.69
C ARG A 108 3.21 -11.96 -6.47
N VAL A 109 2.14 -11.28 -6.04
CA VAL A 109 0.81 -11.31 -6.69
C VAL A 109 0.78 -10.46 -7.97
N PHE A 110 1.30 -9.23 -7.94
CA PHE A 110 1.11 -8.23 -9.00
C PHE A 110 2.36 -7.93 -9.84
N LYS A 111 3.52 -8.46 -9.48
CA LYS A 111 4.84 -8.20 -10.09
C LYS A 111 5.37 -6.78 -9.84
N ILE A 112 6.67 -6.61 -10.06
CA ILE A 112 7.41 -5.35 -9.82
C ILE A 112 6.89 -4.23 -10.73
N GLU A 113 6.53 -4.57 -11.97
CA GLU A 113 6.00 -3.64 -12.97
C GLU A 113 4.73 -2.96 -12.49
N THR A 114 3.91 -3.63 -11.68
CA THR A 114 2.70 -3.02 -11.12
C THR A 114 3.03 -1.93 -10.10
N ILE A 115 4.07 -2.10 -9.27
CA ILE A 115 4.54 -1.04 -8.36
C ILE A 115 5.02 0.16 -9.17
N LYS A 116 5.82 -0.06 -10.22
CA LYS A 116 6.28 1.02 -11.10
C LYS A 116 5.09 1.78 -11.69
N LYS A 117 4.13 1.06 -12.27
CA LYS A 117 2.94 1.64 -12.89
C LYS A 117 2.09 2.43 -11.89
N GLN A 118 1.81 1.86 -10.72
CA GLN A 118 1.04 2.56 -9.70
C GLN A 118 1.76 3.81 -9.21
N THR A 119 3.07 3.75 -8.98
CA THR A 119 3.85 4.90 -8.52
C THR A 119 3.79 6.04 -9.53
N ILE A 120 3.97 5.75 -10.82
CA ILE A 120 3.85 6.75 -11.89
C ILE A 120 2.44 7.32 -11.96
N GLN A 121 1.39 6.47 -11.90
CA GLN A 121 0.00 6.94 -11.92
C GLN A 121 -0.31 7.89 -10.76
N TRP A 122 0.21 7.60 -9.56
CA TRP A 122 0.02 8.48 -8.40
C TRP A 122 0.81 9.78 -8.51
N ILE A 123 1.99 9.74 -9.14
CA ILE A 123 2.77 10.95 -9.45
C ILE A 123 1.98 11.84 -10.40
N ASP A 124 1.42 11.28 -11.48
CA ASP A 124 0.63 12.02 -12.45
C ASP A 124 -0.61 12.66 -11.78
N ILE A 125 -1.33 11.90 -10.96
CA ILE A 125 -2.49 12.38 -10.21
C ILE A 125 -2.10 13.52 -9.25
N TYR A 126 -0.96 13.40 -8.56
CA TYR A 126 -0.48 14.43 -7.66
C TYR A 126 -0.11 15.71 -8.39
N GLN A 127 0.61 15.61 -9.52
CA GLN A 127 0.95 16.77 -10.34
C GLN A 127 -0.30 17.47 -10.89
N LEU A 128 -1.31 16.72 -11.33
CA LEU A 128 -2.61 17.28 -11.74
C LEU A 128 -3.27 18.04 -10.58
N THR A 129 -3.35 17.42 -9.41
CA THR A 129 -3.97 18.03 -8.22
C THR A 129 -3.21 19.28 -7.77
N LYS A 130 -1.87 19.26 -7.83
CA LYS A 130 -0.99 20.38 -7.46
C LYS A 130 -1.19 21.56 -8.39
N ASN A 131 -1.21 21.31 -9.70
CA ASN A 131 -1.45 22.35 -10.69
C ASN A 131 -2.85 22.97 -10.51
N GLU A 132 -3.88 22.17 -10.22
CA GLU A 132 -5.23 22.71 -9.94
C GLU A 132 -5.27 23.66 -8.72
N ASP A 133 -4.49 23.39 -7.67
CA ASP A 133 -4.35 24.31 -6.52
C ASP A 133 -3.60 25.61 -6.90
N GLU A 134 -2.57 25.51 -7.75
CA GLU A 134 -1.79 26.66 -8.24
C GLU A 134 -2.59 27.56 -9.19
N PHE A 135 -3.53 27.01 -9.97
CA PHE A 135 -4.30 27.74 -11.00
C PHE A 135 -5.64 28.35 -10.50
N GLY A 136 -5.96 28.23 -9.21
CA GLY A 136 -6.90 29.13 -8.54
C GLY A 136 -8.37 29.00 -8.94
N GLY A 137 -9.09 28.07 -8.30
CA GLY A 137 -10.54 28.14 -8.17
C GLY A 137 -10.95 29.12 -7.06
N ASP A 138 -11.73 30.14 -7.40
CA ASP A 138 -12.14 31.28 -6.52
C ASP A 138 -13.09 30.89 -5.36
N LYS A 139 -13.19 29.59 -5.01
CA LYS A 139 -14.04 29.08 -3.94
C LYS A 139 -13.22 28.48 -2.80
N THR A 140 -13.32 29.09 -1.62
CA THR A 140 -12.67 28.66 -0.37
C THR A 140 -12.89 27.17 -0.03
N VAL A 141 -14.06 26.62 -0.39
CA VAL A 141 -14.42 25.22 -0.14
C VAL A 141 -13.68 24.25 -1.07
N GLU A 142 -13.49 24.62 -2.34
CA GLU A 142 -12.76 23.81 -3.32
C GLU A 142 -11.27 23.74 -2.95
N LYS A 143 -10.70 24.87 -2.51
CA LYS A 143 -9.31 24.93 -2.02
C LYS A 143 -9.05 24.05 -0.80
N TYR A 144 -10.00 23.98 0.14
CA TYR A 144 -9.88 23.12 1.32
C TYR A 144 -9.93 21.63 0.97
N VAL A 145 -10.78 21.25 0.02
CA VAL A 145 -10.83 19.87 -0.48
C VAL A 145 -9.52 19.51 -1.18
N LEU A 146 -9.02 20.38 -2.05
CA LEU A 146 -7.73 20.20 -2.72
C LEU A 146 -6.57 20.03 -1.72
N TYR A 147 -6.55 20.85 -0.66
CA TYR A 147 -5.57 20.69 0.43
C TYR A 147 -5.60 19.29 1.05
N ILE A 148 -6.80 18.78 1.41
CA ILE A 148 -6.93 17.42 1.96
C ILE A 148 -6.42 16.38 0.97
N LEU A 149 -6.76 16.51 -0.33
CA LEU A 149 -6.34 15.56 -1.35
C LEU A 149 -4.82 15.57 -1.51
N LEU A 150 -4.20 16.74 -1.60
CA LEU A 150 -2.74 16.90 -1.74
C LEU A 150 -2.00 16.33 -0.55
N GLU A 151 -2.38 16.72 0.68
CA GLU A 151 -1.74 16.21 1.89
C GLU A 151 -1.89 14.70 2.03
N THR A 152 -3.04 14.15 1.64
CA THR A 152 -3.25 12.69 1.59
C THR A 152 -2.34 12.02 0.56
N GLN A 153 -2.25 12.56 -0.65
CA GLN A 153 -1.42 12.00 -1.73
C GLN A 153 0.06 11.96 -1.36
N LYS A 154 0.56 12.99 -0.65
CA LYS A 154 1.95 13.04 -0.16
C LYS A 154 2.30 11.80 0.67
N HIS A 155 1.42 11.37 1.58
CA HIS A 155 1.63 10.16 2.40
C HIS A 155 1.79 8.89 1.56
N LEU A 156 0.90 8.70 0.58
CA LEU A 156 0.93 7.53 -0.29
C LEU A 156 2.14 7.56 -1.23
N LEU A 157 2.43 8.72 -1.82
CA LEU A 157 3.57 8.90 -2.73
C LEU A 157 4.90 8.59 -2.07
N GLN A 158 5.15 9.11 -0.86
CA GLN A 158 6.37 8.78 -0.13
C GLN A 158 6.53 7.27 0.07
N THR A 159 5.42 6.57 0.32
CA THR A 159 5.39 5.13 0.52
C THR A 159 5.69 4.37 -0.77
N LEU A 160 5.03 4.76 -1.87
CA LEU A 160 5.21 4.16 -3.19
C LEU A 160 6.62 4.38 -3.74
N ILE A 161 7.19 5.57 -3.55
CA ILE A 161 8.57 5.89 -3.94
C ILE A 161 9.55 5.02 -3.15
N LYS A 162 9.40 4.95 -1.81
CA LYS A 162 10.25 4.08 -0.97
C LYS A 162 10.15 2.62 -1.39
N ALA A 163 8.94 2.12 -1.65
CA ALA A 163 8.74 0.75 -2.11
C ALA A 163 9.37 0.52 -3.50
N SER A 164 9.21 1.46 -4.43
CA SER A 164 9.79 1.38 -5.77
C SER A 164 11.31 1.33 -5.74
N LEU A 165 11.96 2.18 -4.94
CA LEU A 165 13.41 2.18 -4.75
C LEU A 165 13.88 0.87 -4.11
N ARG A 166 13.18 0.40 -3.07
CA ARG A 166 13.50 -0.84 -2.36
C ARG A 166 13.57 -2.05 -3.29
N VAL A 167 12.72 -2.09 -4.32
CA VAL A 167 12.59 -3.23 -5.23
C VAL A 167 13.14 -2.95 -6.62
N ASN A 168 13.89 -1.86 -6.76
CA ASN A 168 14.50 -1.41 -8.01
C ASN A 168 13.51 -1.26 -9.17
N ALA A 169 12.25 -0.90 -8.87
CA ALA A 169 11.23 -0.59 -9.88
C ALA A 169 11.50 0.77 -10.55
N LEU A 170 12.04 1.71 -9.78
CA LEU A 170 12.46 3.05 -10.18
C LEU A 170 13.81 3.36 -9.53
N THR A 171 14.60 4.18 -10.21
CA THR A 171 15.86 4.75 -9.73
C THR A 171 15.64 6.12 -9.08
N GLU A 172 16.60 6.58 -8.29
CA GLU A 172 16.54 7.94 -7.71
C GLU A 172 16.54 9.02 -8.80
N GLU A 173 17.27 8.81 -9.89
CA GLU A 173 17.30 9.70 -11.05
C GLU A 173 15.93 9.80 -11.73
N GLU A 174 15.25 8.67 -11.95
CA GLU A 174 13.87 8.65 -12.47
C GLU A 174 12.93 9.41 -11.53
N ILE A 175 13.02 9.20 -10.22
CA ILE A 175 12.19 9.89 -9.23
C ILE A 175 12.43 11.40 -9.23
N ASN A 176 13.70 11.82 -9.26
CA ASN A 176 14.06 13.24 -9.26
C ASN A 176 13.61 13.95 -10.54
N ALA A 177 13.59 13.26 -11.69
CA ALA A 177 13.13 13.83 -12.96
C ALA A 177 11.65 14.25 -12.94
N PHE A 178 10.82 13.69 -12.05
CA PHE A 178 9.42 14.11 -11.90
C PHE A 178 9.23 15.46 -11.20
N ASN A 179 10.28 16.07 -10.63
CA ASN A 179 10.23 17.42 -10.02
C ASN A 179 9.06 17.63 -9.05
N LEU A 180 8.83 16.66 -8.15
CA LEU A 180 7.66 16.64 -7.27
C LEU A 180 7.61 17.85 -6.29
N GLY A 181 8.76 18.46 -6.00
CA GLY A 181 8.89 19.48 -4.96
C GLY A 181 8.84 18.85 -3.56
N ASP A 182 8.38 19.62 -2.56
CA ASP A 182 8.24 19.10 -1.19
C ASP A 182 6.99 18.23 -1.05
N ILE A 183 7.21 16.91 -0.97
CA ILE A 183 6.18 15.91 -0.70
C ILE A 183 6.12 15.50 0.78
N THR A 184 6.70 16.29 1.69
CA THR A 184 6.58 16.06 3.14
C THR A 184 5.16 16.40 3.59
N PRO A 185 4.38 15.42 4.09
CA PRO A 185 3.05 15.70 4.61
C PRO A 185 3.14 16.58 5.85
N GLN A 186 2.28 17.59 5.92
CA GLN A 186 2.12 18.49 7.06
C GLN A 186 1.03 18.00 8.02
N GLU A 187 0.09 17.19 7.51
CA GLU A 187 -1.03 16.67 8.29
C GLU A 187 -0.88 15.19 8.62
N SER A 188 -1.37 14.77 9.78
CA SER A 188 -1.48 13.35 10.14
C SER A 188 -2.71 12.69 9.53
N GLU A 189 -2.73 11.36 9.46
CA GLU A 189 -3.91 10.58 9.05
C GLU A 189 -5.15 10.95 9.86
N ALA A 190 -5.03 11.00 11.19
CA ALA A 190 -6.15 11.32 12.07
C ALA A 190 -6.69 12.73 11.80
N MET A 191 -5.80 13.68 11.52
CA MET A 191 -6.18 15.05 11.17
C MET A 191 -6.88 15.09 9.82
N LEU A 192 -6.34 14.44 8.78
CA LEU A 192 -6.97 14.37 7.45
C LEU A 192 -8.33 13.68 7.49
N ILE A 193 -8.50 12.60 8.27
CA ILE A 193 -9.79 11.96 8.49
C ILE A 193 -10.77 12.93 9.16
N SER A 194 -10.33 13.65 10.20
CA SER A 194 -11.14 14.65 10.89
C SER A 194 -11.58 15.76 9.92
N LEU A 195 -10.63 16.33 9.18
CA LEU A 195 -10.85 17.38 8.19
C LEU A 195 -11.83 16.92 7.10
N ALA A 196 -11.70 15.69 6.60
CA ALA A 196 -12.55 15.11 5.56
C ALA A 196 -13.93 14.66 6.06
N SER A 197 -14.08 14.36 7.35
CA SER A 197 -15.36 13.95 7.95
C SER A 197 -16.25 15.14 8.34
N THR A 198 -15.67 16.33 8.42
CA THR A 198 -16.32 17.47 9.05
C THR A 198 -17.02 18.34 8.01
N LYS A 199 -18.34 18.20 7.87
CA LYS A 199 -19.21 19.19 7.17
C LYS A 199 -19.16 20.61 7.79
N LYS A 200 -18.56 20.80 8.98
CA LYS A 200 -18.66 22.02 9.81
C LYS A 200 -17.70 23.16 9.44
N TRP A 201 -16.68 22.95 8.62
CA TRP A 201 -15.68 24.00 8.38
C TRP A 201 -16.21 25.18 7.56
N ASP A 202 -17.29 24.98 6.79
CA ASP A 202 -18.08 26.05 6.18
C ASP A 202 -18.56 27.09 7.20
N TYR A 203 -18.87 26.69 8.43
CA TYR A 203 -19.33 27.59 9.48
C TYR A 203 -18.17 28.28 10.21
N VAL A 204 -17.07 27.56 10.44
CA VAL A 204 -15.93 28.09 11.20
C VAL A 204 -15.14 29.10 10.37
N TYR A 205 -14.89 28.83 9.08
CA TYR A 205 -14.18 29.79 8.21
C TYR A 205 -15.03 31.01 7.86
N ARG A 206 -16.35 30.89 7.69
CA ARG A 206 -17.27 32.05 7.54
C ARG A 206 -17.31 32.98 8.76
N LYS A 207 -16.85 32.52 9.92
CA LYS A 207 -16.79 33.32 11.15
C LYS A 207 -15.40 33.88 11.44
N LEU A 208 -14.38 33.45 10.70
CA LEU A 208 -13.00 33.91 10.83
C LEU A 208 -12.57 34.87 9.72
N ALA A 209 -13.34 34.96 8.63
CA ALA A 209 -13.30 36.04 7.64
C ALA A 209 -14.32 37.14 7.99
#